data_AF-A0A1Y1NKK8-F1
#
_entry.id   AF-A0A1Y1NKK8-F1
#
_cell.length_a   1.000
_cell.length_b   1.000
_cell.length_c   1.000
_cell.angle_alpha   90.00
_cell.angle_beta   90.00
_cell.angle_gamma   90.00
#
_symmetry.space_group_name_H-M   'P 1'
#
loop_
_entity.id
_entity.type
_entity.pdbx_description
1 polymer ?
#
loop_
_entity_poly.entity_id
_entity_poly.type
_entity_poly.pdbx_seq_one_letter_code
_entity_poly.pdbx_strand_id
1 'polypeptide(L)'
;PSDWMRPCVKGHETGLVEIPANWYLDDLPPMMFIKNAPNSHGFVNARDVEDIWRDHFDYFYREYDDFIFPLTIHPDVSGRPHALLMHERLIEHMKKHEGVEFVTMEQICDEFK
;
A
#
# COMPACT_ATOMS: atom_id res chain seq x y z
N PRO A 1 16.71 35.40 -2.50
CA PRO A 1 16.10 34.81 -1.27
C PRO A 1 14.57 34.93 -1.24
N SER A 2 14.01 36.10 -1.62
CA SER A 2 12.56 36.34 -1.72
C SER A 2 11.80 35.46 -2.72
N ASP A 3 12.51 34.84 -3.66
CA ASP A 3 11.90 34.15 -4.81
C ASP A 3 11.57 32.68 -4.51
N TRP A 4 12.19 32.08 -3.48
CA TRP A 4 12.02 30.65 -3.15
C TRP A 4 11.84 30.37 -1.66
N MET A 5 12.17 31.30 -0.75
CA MET A 5 11.89 31.16 0.69
C MET A 5 10.43 31.51 0.99
N ARG A 6 9.50 30.75 0.43
CA ARG A 6 8.06 30.88 0.67
C ARG A 6 7.49 29.49 0.99
N PRO A 7 6.46 29.41 1.86
CA PRO A 7 5.80 28.13 2.11
C PRO A 7 5.05 27.65 0.86
N CYS A 8 4.76 26.35 0.83
CA CYS A 8 3.80 25.81 -0.14
C CYS A 8 2.43 26.45 0.07
N VAL A 9 1.84 26.96 -1.02
CA VAL A 9 0.48 27.52 -1.00
C VAL A 9 -0.47 26.45 -1.51
N LYS A 10 -1.43 26.05 -0.69
CA LYS A 10 -2.45 25.06 -1.07
C LYS A 10 -3.32 25.60 -2.22
N GLY A 11 -3.68 24.73 -3.14
CA GLY A 11 -4.67 24.99 -4.18
C GLY A 11 -6.10 24.95 -3.65
N HIS A 12 -7.05 24.70 -4.54
CA HIS A 12 -8.46 24.51 -4.21
C HIS A 12 -8.83 23.02 -4.27
N GLU A 13 -9.68 22.57 -3.36
CA GLU A 13 -10.22 21.22 -3.40
C GLU A 13 -11.13 21.01 -4.62
N THR A 14 -11.17 19.78 -5.12
CA THR A 14 -12.04 19.36 -6.22
C THR A 14 -12.96 18.24 -5.75
N GLY A 15 -13.86 17.77 -6.61
CA GLY A 15 -14.67 16.56 -6.34
C GLY A 15 -13.94 15.23 -6.61
N LEU A 16 -12.63 15.25 -6.85
CA LEU A 16 -11.85 14.05 -7.07
C LEU A 16 -11.52 13.36 -5.74
N VAL A 17 -11.94 12.11 -5.60
CA VAL A 17 -11.59 11.25 -4.46
C VAL A 17 -10.23 10.61 -4.71
N GLU A 18 -9.35 10.70 -3.73
CA GLU A 18 -8.05 10.01 -3.73
C GLU A 18 -8.13 8.78 -2.83
N ILE A 19 -7.81 7.61 -3.39
CA ILE A 19 -7.52 6.40 -2.62
C ILE A 19 -5.99 6.32 -2.50
N PRO A 20 -5.40 6.58 -1.33
CA PRO A 20 -3.98 6.89 -1.24
C PRO A 20 -3.08 5.74 -1.69
N ALA A 21 -2.20 6.03 -2.64
CA ALA A 21 -1.02 5.19 -2.87
C ALA A 21 -0.04 5.32 -1.69
N ASN A 22 0.66 4.22 -1.37
CA ASN A 22 1.62 4.19 -0.26
C ASN A 22 2.83 3.31 -0.61
N TRP A 23 4.04 3.89 -0.57
CA TRP A 23 5.29 3.17 -0.83
C TRP A 23 5.56 2.02 0.15
N TYR A 24 5.02 2.08 1.37
CA TYR A 24 5.13 0.99 2.33
C TYR A 24 4.19 -0.18 2.03
N LEU A 25 3.23 0.00 1.11
CA LEU A 25 2.23 -0.98 0.67
C LEU A 25 2.33 -1.24 -0.85
N ASP A 26 3.55 -1.20 -1.39
CA ASP A 26 3.88 -1.46 -2.80
C ASP A 26 4.93 -2.57 -2.91
N ASP A 27 4.64 -3.61 -3.71
CA ASP A 27 5.52 -4.78 -3.87
C ASP A 27 6.75 -4.51 -4.75
N LEU A 28 6.68 -3.55 -5.68
CA LEU A 28 7.66 -3.45 -6.75
C LEU A 28 9.02 -2.91 -6.29
N PRO A 29 9.12 -1.75 -5.64
CA PRO A 29 10.40 -1.18 -5.24
C PRO A 29 11.26 -2.14 -4.39
N PRO A 30 10.75 -2.83 -3.35
CA PRO A 30 11.59 -3.71 -2.52
C PRO A 30 12.00 -5.01 -3.22
N MET A 31 11.13 -5.57 -4.09
CA MET A 31 11.26 -6.95 -4.59
C MET A 31 11.52 -7.09 -6.10
N MET A 32 11.59 -5.98 -6.85
CA MET A 32 12.02 -5.98 -8.25
C MET A 32 13.44 -5.41 -8.43
N PHE A 33 14.34 -6.24 -8.96
CA PHE A 33 15.66 -5.77 -9.38
C PHE A 33 15.59 -5.15 -10.79
N ILE A 34 16.05 -3.90 -10.91
CA ILE A 34 16.02 -3.08 -12.12
C ILE A 34 17.44 -2.53 -12.36
N LYS A 35 18.18 -3.16 -13.27
CA LYS A 35 19.60 -2.85 -13.54
C LYS A 35 19.90 -1.38 -13.85
N ASN A 36 18.98 -0.70 -14.53
CA ASN A 36 19.15 0.68 -14.99
C ASN A 36 18.69 1.73 -13.97
N ALA A 37 18.25 1.32 -12.77
CA ALA A 37 17.81 2.24 -11.72
C ALA A 37 18.84 2.26 -10.59
N PRO A 38 19.50 3.41 -10.30
CA PRO A 38 20.55 3.49 -9.28
C PRO A 38 20.03 3.25 -7.85
N ASN A 39 18.74 3.44 -7.62
CA ASN A 39 18.03 3.18 -6.37
C ASN A 39 17.30 1.83 -6.37
N SER A 40 17.65 0.91 -7.29
CA SER A 40 17.00 -0.39 -7.33
C SER A 40 17.35 -1.24 -6.10
N HIS A 41 16.32 -1.83 -5.51
CA HIS A 41 16.46 -2.96 -4.60
C HIS A 41 16.28 -4.27 -5.36
N GLY A 42 15.29 -5.09 -4.99
CA GLY A 42 14.98 -6.35 -5.66
C GLY A 42 15.36 -7.61 -4.90
N PHE A 43 15.97 -7.45 -3.73
CA PHE A 43 16.45 -8.56 -2.90
C PHE A 43 15.98 -8.46 -1.45
N VAL A 44 15.05 -7.54 -1.14
CA VAL A 44 14.39 -7.52 0.17
C VAL A 44 13.58 -8.80 0.30
N ASN A 45 13.69 -9.46 1.45
CA ASN A 45 12.98 -10.71 1.69
C ASN A 45 11.48 -10.45 1.78
N ALA A 46 10.68 -11.23 1.06
CA ALA A 46 9.22 -11.10 1.07
C ALA A 46 8.63 -11.25 2.49
N ARG A 47 9.29 -12.00 3.40
CA ARG A 47 8.86 -12.10 4.80
C ARG A 47 8.98 -10.77 5.56
N ASP A 48 10.02 -9.99 5.28
CA ASP A 48 10.20 -8.69 5.93
C ASP A 48 9.15 -7.69 5.40
N VAL A 49 8.82 -7.76 4.10
CA VAL A 49 7.74 -6.96 3.49
C VAL A 49 6.37 -7.35 4.09
N GLU A 50 6.10 -8.64 4.21
CA GLU A 50 4.90 -9.19 4.84
C GLU A 50 4.71 -8.66 6.26
N ASP A 51 5.76 -8.68 7.08
CA ASP A 51 5.71 -8.21 8.46
C ASP A 51 5.35 -6.71 8.51
N ILE A 52 5.92 -5.89 7.62
CA ILE A 52 5.57 -4.46 7.54
C ILE A 52 4.10 -4.27 7.16
N TRP A 53 3.59 -5.03 6.20
CA TRP A 53 2.20 -4.90 5.73
C TRP A 53 1.23 -5.37 6.80
N ARG A 54 1.53 -6.48 7.48
CA ARG A 54 0.77 -6.99 8.61
C ARG A 54 0.75 -5.97 9.75
N ASP A 55 1.88 -5.38 10.09
CA ASP A 55 1.97 -4.40 11.18
C ASP A 55 1.19 -3.12 10.86
N HIS A 56 1.14 -2.69 9.59
CA HIS A 56 0.25 -1.58 9.19
C HIS A 56 -1.22 -1.94 9.38
N PHE A 57 -1.63 -3.13 8.92
CA PHE A 57 -3.00 -3.60 9.07
C PHE A 57 -3.38 -3.73 10.55
N ASP A 58 -2.56 -4.38 11.37
CA ASP A 58 -2.81 -4.60 12.79
C ASP A 58 -2.89 -3.28 13.57
N TYR A 59 -2.04 -2.31 13.23
CA TYR A 59 -2.11 -0.98 13.80
C TYR A 59 -3.41 -0.28 13.41
N PHE A 60 -3.79 -0.30 12.13
CA PHE A 60 -5.03 0.36 11.71
C PHE A 60 -6.28 -0.30 12.30
N TYR A 61 -6.31 -1.63 12.32
CA TYR A 61 -7.41 -2.39 12.91
C TYR A 61 -7.58 -2.15 14.41
N ARG A 62 -6.47 -1.87 15.13
CA ARG A 62 -6.51 -1.55 16.56
C ARG A 62 -6.96 -0.12 16.85
N GLU A 63 -6.55 0.84 16.01
CA GLU A 63 -6.65 2.27 16.31
C GLU A 63 -7.82 2.98 15.63
N TYR A 64 -8.37 2.43 14.54
CA TYR A 64 -9.47 3.03 13.78
C TYR A 64 -10.69 2.12 13.78
N ASP A 65 -11.86 2.72 13.99
CA ASP A 65 -13.15 2.02 13.86
C ASP A 65 -13.48 1.71 12.39
N ASP A 66 -12.96 2.51 11.46
CA ASP A 66 -13.12 2.37 10.00
C ASP A 66 -11.85 2.85 9.28
N PHE A 67 -11.39 2.08 8.30
CA PHE A 67 -10.22 2.40 7.48
C PHE A 67 -10.20 1.59 6.18
N ILE A 68 -9.51 2.13 5.17
CA ILE A 68 -9.18 1.42 3.93
C ILE A 68 -7.73 0.94 3.96
N PHE A 69 -7.48 -0.21 3.33
CA PHE A 69 -6.13 -0.80 3.24
C PHE A 69 -5.75 -1.15 1.79
N PRO A 70 -5.54 -0.15 0.92
CA PRO A 70 -5.18 -0.39 -0.47
C PRO A 70 -3.75 -0.93 -0.59
N LEU A 71 -3.60 -2.14 -1.12
CA LEU A 71 -2.31 -2.74 -1.48
C LEU A 71 -2.04 -2.59 -2.98
N THR A 72 -0.87 -2.05 -3.34
CA THR A 72 -0.42 -1.97 -4.73
C THR A 72 0.47 -3.18 -5.03
N ILE A 73 0.06 -3.98 -6.01
CA ILE A 73 0.82 -5.16 -6.43
C ILE A 73 0.96 -5.21 -7.94
N HIS A 74 2.04 -5.84 -8.40
CA HIS A 74 2.35 -5.98 -9.82
C HIS A 74 2.52 -7.45 -10.18
N PRO A 75 1.95 -7.95 -11.30
CA PRO A 75 2.14 -9.34 -11.72
C PRO A 75 3.63 -9.69 -11.92
N ASP A 76 4.46 -8.70 -12.26
CA ASP A 76 5.91 -8.81 -12.41
C ASP A 76 6.64 -9.27 -11.13
N VAL A 77 6.06 -8.99 -9.96
CA VAL A 77 6.61 -9.30 -8.63
C VAL A 77 5.70 -10.27 -7.89
N SER A 78 4.44 -9.88 -7.65
CA SER A 78 3.45 -10.68 -6.95
C SER A 78 3.03 -11.96 -7.66
N GLY A 79 3.34 -12.11 -8.96
CA GLY A 79 3.20 -13.39 -9.67
C GLY A 79 4.30 -14.41 -9.35
N ARG A 80 5.34 -14.05 -8.58
CA ARG A 80 6.46 -14.94 -8.23
C ARG A 80 6.12 -15.81 -7.01
N PRO A 81 6.59 -17.07 -6.95
CA PRO A 81 6.18 -18.00 -5.89
C PRO A 81 6.35 -17.52 -4.44
N HIS A 82 7.45 -16.84 -4.11
CA HIS A 82 7.68 -16.34 -2.75
C HIS A 82 6.72 -15.21 -2.36
N ALA A 83 6.32 -14.37 -3.33
CA ALA A 83 5.33 -13.31 -3.12
C ALA A 83 3.91 -13.87 -3.11
N LEU A 84 3.60 -14.89 -3.93
CA LEU A 84 2.31 -15.60 -3.85
C LEU A 84 2.08 -16.18 -2.45
N LEU A 85 3.07 -16.88 -1.89
CA LEU A 85 2.97 -17.42 -0.54
C LEU A 85 2.85 -16.31 0.52
N MET A 86 3.47 -15.14 0.31
CA MET A 86 3.29 -13.96 1.16
C MET A 86 1.83 -13.48 1.15
N HIS A 87 1.22 -13.34 -0.03
CA HIS A 87 -0.18 -12.92 -0.16
C HIS A 87 -1.15 -13.93 0.45
N GLU A 88 -0.91 -15.24 0.28
CA GLU A 88 -1.73 -16.27 0.93
C GLU A 88 -1.80 -16.06 2.45
N ARG A 89 -0.65 -15.87 3.10
CA ARG A 89 -0.59 -15.64 4.55
C ARG A 89 -1.21 -14.32 4.97
N LEU A 90 -0.99 -13.26 4.19
CA LEU A 90 -1.54 -11.94 4.49
C LEU A 90 -3.07 -11.95 4.40
N ILE A 91 -3.62 -12.55 3.34
CA ILE A 91 -5.07 -12.72 3.17
C ILE A 91 -5.64 -13.58 4.30
N GLU A 92 -4.99 -14.70 4.64
CA GLU A 92 -5.39 -15.55 5.77
C GLU A 92 -5.36 -14.81 7.11
N HIS A 93 -4.40 -13.90 7.31
CA HIS A 93 -4.32 -13.05 8.49
C HIS A 93 -5.49 -12.07 8.55
N MET A 94 -5.71 -11.29 7.48
CA MET A 94 -6.79 -10.30 7.42
C MET A 94 -8.17 -10.94 7.60
N LYS A 95 -8.42 -12.11 6.98
CA LYS A 95 -9.69 -12.84 7.11
C LYS A 95 -10.04 -13.32 8.52
N LYS A 96 -9.11 -13.29 9.47
CA LYS A 96 -9.38 -13.64 10.88
C LYS A 96 -9.99 -12.49 11.68
N HIS A 97 -10.04 -11.29 11.12
CA HIS A 97 -10.50 -10.09 11.80
C HIS A 97 -11.96 -9.80 11.41
N GLU A 98 -12.81 -9.56 12.41
CA GLU A 98 -14.21 -9.21 12.21
C GLU A 98 -14.33 -7.83 11.55
N GLY A 99 -15.30 -7.67 10.64
CA GLY A 99 -15.52 -6.41 9.91
C GLY A 99 -14.64 -6.20 8.67
N VAL A 100 -13.70 -7.11 8.37
CA VAL A 100 -12.89 -7.01 7.15
C VAL A 100 -13.70 -7.39 5.92
N GLU A 101 -13.74 -6.48 4.94
CA GLU A 101 -14.33 -6.69 3.63
C GLU A 101 -13.30 -6.51 2.51
N PHE A 102 -13.28 -7.44 1.56
CA PHE A 102 -12.44 -7.34 0.37
C PHE A 102 -13.28 -6.72 -0.76
N VAL A 103 -12.96 -5.48 -1.12
CA VAL A 103 -13.73 -4.66 -2.05
C VAL A 103 -12.86 -4.13 -3.20
N THR A 104 -13.51 -3.58 -4.23
CA THR A 104 -12.81 -2.86 -5.31
C THR A 104 -12.54 -1.41 -4.90
N MET A 105 -11.58 -0.76 -5.58
CA MET A 105 -11.33 0.68 -5.41
C MET A 105 -12.56 1.53 -5.80
N GLU A 106 -13.39 1.06 -6.72
CA GLU A 106 -14.65 1.72 -7.08
C GLU A 106 -15.63 1.75 -5.91
N GLN A 107 -15.80 0.62 -5.21
CA GLN A 107 -16.65 0.55 -4.03
C GLN A 107 -16.17 1.48 -2.90
N ILE A 108 -14.85 1.52 -2.65
CA ILE A 108 -14.26 2.48 -1.70
C ILE A 108 -14.58 3.93 -2.09
N CYS A 109 -14.40 4.26 -3.37
CA CYS A 109 -14.66 5.61 -3.89
C CYS A 109 -16.14 6.00 -3.76
N ASP A 110 -17.05 5.05 -3.98
CA ASP A 110 -18.48 5.29 -3.89
C ASP A 110 -18.99 5.35 -2.44
N GLU A 111 -18.38 4.61 -1.51
CA GLU A 111 -18.67 4.71 -0.08
C GLU A 111 -18.16 5.99 0.57
N PHE A 112 -17.03 6.53 0.07
CA PHE A 112 -16.48 7.80 0.57
C PHE A 112 -17.33 9.03 0.19
N LYS A 113 -18.10 8.97 -0.91
CA LYS A 113 -18.89 10.09 -1.45
C LYS A 113 -20.20 10.31 -0.71
#